data_AF-A0A1G8B9N2-F1
#
_entry.id   AF-A0A1G8B9N2-F1
#
_cell.length_a   1.000
_cell.length_b   1.000
_cell.length_c   1.000
_cell.angle_alpha   90.00
_cell.angle_beta   90.00
_cell.angle_gamma   90.00
#
_symmetry.space_group_name_H-M   'P 1'
#
loop_
_entity.id
_entity.type
_entity.pdbx_description
1 polymer ?
#
loop_
_entity_poly.entity_id
_entity_poly.type
_entity_poly.pdbx_seq_one_letter_code
_entity_poly.pdbx_strand_id
1 'polypeptide(L)'
;MPPVAVRLTGLLAVLLLATPLPLAAQGLDFARRGDSPVEVLADDGIEWQRDRNRFIARGNAVANRGTVSVRADLLIAHYAEEGGGTDIQRLDAEGNVTIASPTETATGASATYDVPAATLVLNGDPVRLTTPDQVITAHQSMEYYERKRLAVARGRAHAVRNGRTITADVLTAHFVETAGGSSEISRFEAFGNVVIDNGAETVRGNKGRYEAKTGIATLEGSVKIVRQDDQVAGELAVVDLNTGVSTLYGSPQGAGGQGRVRAVISPRGQDSETPTDGQ
;
A
#
# COMPACT_ATOMS: atom_id res chain seq x y z
N MET A 1 14.80 -43.77 13.76
CA MET A 1 15.03 -43.18 12.43
C MET A 1 14.60 -41.72 12.49
N PRO A 2 15.52 -40.75 12.45
CA PRO A 2 15.15 -39.33 12.43
C PRO A 2 14.51 -38.97 11.08
N PRO A 3 13.56 -38.03 11.04
CA PRO A 3 13.01 -37.56 9.78
C PRO A 3 14.10 -36.83 8.99
N VAL A 4 14.33 -37.27 7.75
CA VAL A 4 15.26 -36.66 6.81
C VAL A 4 14.73 -35.28 6.44
N ALA A 5 15.33 -34.23 6.99
CA ALA A 5 15.09 -32.86 6.58
C ALA A 5 15.71 -32.64 5.18
N VAL A 6 14.89 -32.63 4.14
CA VAL A 6 15.32 -32.19 2.81
C VAL A 6 15.51 -30.67 2.88
N ARG A 7 16.77 -30.23 2.91
CA ARG A 7 17.11 -28.81 2.80
C ARG A 7 16.90 -28.36 1.35
N LEU A 8 15.75 -27.77 1.04
CA LEU A 8 15.59 -26.94 -0.16
C LEU A 8 16.28 -25.59 0.11
N THR A 9 17.59 -25.54 -0.12
CA THR A 9 18.46 -24.40 0.22
C THR A 9 18.32 -23.20 -0.74
N GLY A 10 17.13 -22.92 -1.28
CA GLY A 10 16.99 -21.82 -2.24
C GLY A 10 15.58 -21.40 -2.65
N LEU A 11 14.55 -21.78 -1.91
CA LEU A 11 13.19 -21.36 -2.24
C LEU A 11 12.78 -20.19 -1.36
N LEU A 12 12.35 -19.09 -1.99
CA LEU A 12 11.63 -17.98 -1.37
C LEU A 12 12.48 -17.19 -0.34
N ALA A 13 13.66 -16.72 -0.76
CA ALA A 13 14.27 -15.54 -0.15
C ALA A 13 13.51 -14.33 -0.70
N VAL A 14 12.30 -14.09 -0.17
CA VAL A 14 11.58 -12.84 -0.44
C VAL A 14 12.50 -11.74 0.07
N LEU A 15 13.06 -11.00 -0.87
CA LEU A 15 13.84 -9.83 -0.56
C LEU A 15 12.82 -8.77 -0.14
N LEU A 16 12.55 -8.68 1.15
CA LEU A 16 12.08 -7.46 1.78
C LEU A 16 13.24 -6.97 2.63
N LEU A 17 14.29 -6.46 1.96
CA LEU A 17 15.34 -5.71 2.65
C LEU A 17 14.69 -4.41 3.16
N ALA A 18 14.18 -4.52 4.38
CA ALA A 18 14.15 -3.44 5.35
C ALA A 18 15.61 -3.09 5.65
N THR A 19 16.21 -2.24 4.84
CA THR A 19 17.02 -1.20 5.47
C THR A 19 16.00 -0.22 6.06
N PRO A 20 15.97 -0.01 7.39
CA PRO A 20 15.26 1.13 7.94
C PRO A 20 16.06 2.36 7.50
N LEU A 21 15.82 2.82 6.28
CA LEU A 21 15.95 4.24 6.02
C LEU A 21 14.79 4.86 6.79
N PRO A 22 15.02 5.92 7.58
CA PRO A 22 13.90 6.69 8.07
C PRO A 22 13.12 7.16 6.83
N LEU A 23 12.00 6.50 6.53
CA LEU A 23 10.96 7.14 5.75
C LEU A 23 10.50 8.27 6.67
N ALA A 24 11.09 9.45 6.49
CA ALA A 24 10.47 10.69 6.90
C ALA A 24 9.27 10.92 5.98
N ALA A 25 8.28 10.02 6.04
CA ALA A 25 6.91 10.34 5.68
C ALA A 25 6.44 11.26 6.81
N GLN A 26 6.67 12.57 6.60
CA GLN A 26 5.82 13.58 7.21
C GLN A 26 4.45 13.27 6.61
N GLY A 27 3.68 12.40 7.26
CA GLY A 27 2.41 11.92 6.75
C GLY A 27 1.55 13.10 6.35
N LEU A 28 0.55 12.85 5.50
CA LEU A 28 -0.51 13.81 5.20
C LEU A 28 -1.23 14.19 6.51
N ASP A 29 -0.64 15.14 7.23
CA ASP A 29 -1.02 15.59 8.56
C ASP A 29 -2.06 16.69 8.38
N PHE A 30 -3.28 16.25 8.05
CA PHE A 30 -4.43 17.13 7.91
C PHE A 30 -5.02 17.53 9.28
N ALA A 31 -4.78 16.72 10.33
CA ALA A 31 -5.46 16.83 11.62
C ALA A 31 -4.63 17.39 12.78
N ARG A 32 -3.32 17.68 12.64
CA ARG A 32 -2.74 18.63 13.59
C ARG A 32 -3.55 19.92 13.50
N ARG A 33 -4.24 20.21 14.61
CA ARG A 33 -4.85 21.50 14.94
C ARG A 33 -3.70 22.52 15.07
N GLY A 34 -3.02 22.77 13.95
CA GLY A 34 -1.99 23.76 13.82
C GLY A 34 -2.69 25.07 13.55
N ASP A 35 -2.31 26.10 14.29
CA ASP A 35 -2.77 27.48 14.15
C ASP A 35 -2.42 28.13 12.78
N SER A 36 -2.08 27.32 11.78
CA SER A 36 -1.74 27.79 10.44
C SER A 36 -3.03 28.09 9.67
N PRO A 37 -3.20 29.34 9.20
CA PRO A 37 -4.34 29.70 8.37
C PRO A 37 -4.41 28.81 7.12
N VAL A 38 -5.62 28.52 6.66
CA VAL A 38 -5.84 27.92 5.34
C VAL A 38 -5.90 29.05 4.33
N GLU A 39 -4.96 29.08 3.40
CA GLU A 39 -5.00 29.97 2.24
C GLU A 39 -5.75 29.28 1.10
N VAL A 40 -6.67 29.97 0.45
CA VAL A 40 -7.45 29.45 -0.68
C VAL A 40 -7.36 30.40 -1.87
N LEU A 41 -7.03 29.85 -3.03
CA LEU A 41 -6.90 30.54 -4.32
C LEU A 41 -7.84 29.88 -5.34
N ALA A 42 -8.39 30.66 -6.26
CA ALA A 42 -9.28 30.19 -7.32
C ALA A 42 -9.37 31.24 -8.45
N ASP A 43 -9.46 30.76 -9.68
CA ASP A 43 -9.50 31.61 -10.88
C ASP A 43 -10.92 32.17 -11.14
N ASP A 44 -11.96 31.34 -10.96
CA ASP A 44 -13.35 31.71 -11.23
C ASP A 44 -14.05 32.33 -10.00
N GLY A 45 -13.36 32.36 -8.87
CA GLY A 45 -13.79 33.03 -7.65
C GLY A 45 -14.10 32.11 -6.47
N ILE A 46 -14.37 32.76 -5.33
CA ILE A 46 -14.68 32.12 -4.05
C ILE A 46 -16.04 32.63 -3.58
N GLU A 47 -16.95 31.70 -3.29
CA GLU A 47 -18.29 31.98 -2.82
C GLU A 47 -18.46 31.51 -1.36
N TRP A 48 -19.02 32.38 -0.53
CA TRP A 48 -19.41 32.04 0.84
C TRP A 48 -20.93 31.95 0.94
N GLN A 49 -21.43 30.73 1.15
CA GLN A 49 -22.85 30.46 1.33
C GLN A 49 -23.17 30.25 2.81
N ARG A 50 -23.43 31.36 3.52
CA ARG A 50 -23.68 31.33 4.97
C ARG A 50 -24.88 30.47 5.35
N ASP A 51 -26.01 30.61 4.66
CA ASP A 51 -27.23 29.85 4.93
C ASP A 51 -27.07 28.32 4.71
N ARG A 52 -25.99 27.91 4.02
CA ARG A 52 -25.66 26.51 3.74
C ARG A 52 -24.36 26.07 4.42
N ASN A 53 -23.79 26.91 5.28
CA ASN A 53 -22.55 26.69 6.02
C ASN A 53 -21.40 26.13 5.16
N ARG A 54 -21.12 26.77 4.02
CA ARG A 54 -20.02 26.34 3.15
C ARG A 54 -19.30 27.46 2.40
N PHE A 55 -18.01 27.24 2.17
CA PHE A 55 -17.17 28.00 1.23
C PHE A 55 -16.95 27.17 -0.02
N ILE A 56 -16.93 27.82 -1.19
CA ILE A 56 -16.74 27.16 -2.47
C ILE A 56 -15.73 27.95 -3.31
N ALA A 57 -14.64 27.32 -3.70
CA ALA A 57 -13.61 27.89 -4.58
C ALA A 57 -13.64 27.16 -5.93
N ARG A 58 -13.73 27.90 -7.05
CA ARG A 58 -13.92 27.37 -8.41
C ARG A 58 -12.80 27.77 -9.36
N GLY A 59 -12.42 26.84 -10.24
CA GLY A 59 -11.46 27.08 -11.30
C GLY A 59 -10.04 27.02 -10.76
N ASN A 60 -9.31 25.95 -11.10
CA ASN A 60 -7.94 25.68 -10.64
C ASN A 60 -7.74 25.95 -9.13
N ALA A 61 -8.73 25.56 -8.32
CA ALA A 61 -8.78 25.89 -6.91
C ALA A 61 -7.62 25.23 -6.15
N VAL A 62 -6.96 26.01 -5.30
CA VAL A 62 -5.82 25.57 -4.48
C VAL A 62 -6.09 25.92 -3.02
N ALA A 63 -5.94 24.95 -2.12
CA ALA A 63 -5.92 25.17 -0.68
C ALA A 63 -4.56 24.76 -0.10
N ASN A 64 -3.94 25.65 0.66
CA ASN A 64 -2.67 25.41 1.32
C ASN A 64 -2.86 25.42 2.84
N ARG A 65 -2.33 24.41 3.53
CA ARG A 65 -2.25 24.33 4.99
C ARG A 65 -0.88 23.78 5.40
N GLY A 66 -0.05 24.63 6.01
CA GLY A 66 1.31 24.25 6.35
C GLY A 66 2.11 23.83 5.09
N THR A 67 2.60 22.60 5.08
CA THR A 67 3.35 22.03 3.94
C THR A 67 2.48 21.23 2.96
N VAL A 68 1.17 21.12 3.22
CA VAL A 68 0.23 20.37 2.39
C VAL A 68 -0.52 21.31 1.46
N SER A 69 -0.60 20.94 0.18
CA SER A 69 -1.34 21.66 -0.86
C SER A 69 -2.35 20.73 -1.51
N VAL A 70 -3.60 21.18 -1.63
CA VAL A 70 -4.68 20.48 -2.33
C VAL A 70 -5.08 21.30 -3.54
N ARG A 71 -5.08 20.69 -4.72
CA ARG A 71 -5.54 21.28 -5.98
C ARG A 71 -6.71 20.49 -6.54
N ALA A 72 -7.70 21.19 -7.10
CA ALA A 72 -8.85 20.59 -7.77
C ALA A 72 -9.54 21.61 -8.69
N ASP A 73 -10.49 21.16 -9.50
CA ASP A 73 -11.36 22.07 -10.26
C ASP A 73 -12.31 22.84 -9.33
N LEU A 74 -12.75 22.19 -8.25
CA LEU A 74 -13.67 22.71 -7.24
C LEU A 74 -13.21 22.28 -5.83
N LEU A 75 -13.11 23.23 -4.90
CA LEU A 75 -12.92 22.96 -3.48
C LEU A 75 -14.11 23.47 -2.67
N ILE A 76 -14.64 22.64 -1.76
CA ILE A 76 -15.75 22.98 -0.89
C ILE A 76 -15.35 22.74 0.56
N ALA A 77 -15.48 23.75 1.41
CA ALA A 77 -15.30 23.60 2.85
C ALA A 77 -16.65 23.74 3.55
N HIS A 78 -17.10 22.68 4.21
CA HIS A 78 -18.29 22.68 5.07
C HIS A 78 -17.88 23.02 6.49
N TYR A 79 -18.61 23.93 7.11
CA TYR A 79 -18.32 24.40 8.46
C TYR A 79 -19.53 24.30 9.40
N ALA A 80 -19.27 24.44 10.69
CA ALA A 80 -20.26 24.68 11.72
C ALA A 80 -19.94 26.01 12.41
N GLU A 81 -20.97 26.73 12.85
CA GLU A 81 -20.79 27.90 13.70
C GLU A 81 -20.79 27.43 15.16
N GLU A 82 -19.67 27.60 15.86
CA GLU A 82 -19.53 27.23 17.27
C GLU A 82 -18.81 28.36 18.02
N GLY A 83 -19.37 28.79 19.15
CA GLY A 83 -18.75 29.81 20.01
C GLY A 83 -18.49 31.17 19.34
N GLY A 84 -19.19 31.50 18.25
CA GLY A 84 -18.95 32.72 17.46
C GLY A 84 -17.81 32.61 16.43
N GLY A 85 -17.23 31.41 16.26
CA GLY A 85 -16.24 31.09 15.25
C GLY A 85 -16.76 30.10 14.20
N THR A 86 -15.94 29.86 13.19
CA THR A 86 -16.19 28.90 12.11
C THR A 86 -15.30 27.67 12.31
N ASP A 87 -15.90 26.49 12.51
CA ASP A 87 -15.18 25.23 12.63
C ASP A 87 -15.39 24.34 11.40
N ILE A 88 -14.32 24.00 10.68
CA ILE A 88 -14.40 23.20 9.46
C ILE A 88 -14.69 21.75 9.82
N GLN A 89 -15.80 21.21 9.30
CA GLN A 89 -16.23 19.83 9.54
C GLN A 89 -15.82 18.89 8.41
N ARG A 90 -15.83 19.38 7.17
CA ARG A 90 -15.52 18.57 5.98
C ARG A 90 -14.90 19.41 4.88
N LEU A 91 -13.94 18.83 4.17
CA LEU A 91 -13.35 19.40 2.96
C LEU A 91 -13.62 18.43 1.81
N ASP A 92 -14.21 18.93 0.72
CA ASP A 92 -14.43 18.17 -0.52
C ASP A 92 -13.62 18.82 -1.65
N ALA A 93 -13.03 17.98 -2.49
CA ALA A 93 -12.29 18.35 -3.68
C ALA A 93 -12.84 17.55 -4.86
N GLU A 94 -13.17 18.21 -5.96
CA GLU A 94 -13.77 17.59 -7.14
C GLU A 94 -13.02 18.02 -8.41
N GLY A 95 -12.74 17.04 -9.28
CA GLY A 95 -12.06 17.26 -10.55
C GLY A 95 -10.56 17.42 -10.40
N ASN A 96 -9.79 16.63 -11.17
CA ASN A 96 -8.32 16.69 -11.26
C ASN A 96 -7.60 16.82 -9.90
N VAL A 97 -8.08 16.08 -8.89
CA VAL A 97 -7.60 16.26 -7.52
C VAL A 97 -6.15 15.84 -7.39
N THR A 98 -5.34 16.75 -6.83
CA THR A 98 -3.94 16.50 -6.46
C THR A 98 -3.70 16.99 -5.05
N ILE A 99 -3.27 16.09 -4.17
CA ILE A 99 -2.84 16.36 -2.81
C ILE A 99 -1.33 16.17 -2.76
N ALA A 100 -0.59 17.19 -2.35
CA ALA A 100 0.87 17.15 -2.30
C ALA A 100 1.38 17.55 -0.92
N SER A 101 2.36 16.80 -0.43
CA SER A 101 3.26 17.15 0.68
C SER A 101 4.71 17.21 0.15
N PRO A 102 5.72 17.56 0.97
CA PRO A 102 7.11 17.60 0.51
C PRO A 102 7.64 16.28 -0.06
N THR A 103 7.08 15.15 0.37
CA THR A 103 7.57 13.81 0.02
C THR A 103 6.53 12.97 -0.72
N GLU A 104 5.27 13.36 -0.73
CA GLU A 104 4.18 12.52 -1.23
C GLU A 104 3.26 13.31 -2.16
N THR A 105 2.74 12.63 -3.18
CA THR A 105 1.71 13.17 -4.05
C THR A 105 0.64 12.11 -4.29
N ALA A 106 -0.61 12.46 -3.98
CA ALA A 106 -1.78 11.64 -4.22
C ALA A 106 -2.68 12.30 -5.27
N THR A 107 -3.17 11.55 -6.24
CA THR A 107 -4.02 12.04 -7.34
C THR A 107 -5.27 11.17 -7.50
N GLY A 108 -6.39 11.80 -7.84
CA GLY A 108 -7.67 11.15 -8.03
C GLY A 108 -8.71 12.05 -8.70
N ALA A 109 -9.92 11.54 -8.87
CA ALA A 109 -11.04 12.28 -9.44
C ALA A 109 -11.75 13.17 -8.40
N SER A 110 -11.82 12.71 -7.15
CA SER A 110 -12.37 13.48 -6.03
C SER A 110 -11.73 13.08 -4.70
N ALA A 111 -11.74 13.98 -3.71
CA ALA A 111 -11.34 13.68 -2.35
C ALA A 111 -12.32 14.26 -1.33
N THR A 112 -12.55 13.54 -0.24
CA THR A 112 -13.27 14.04 0.93
C THR A 112 -12.41 13.83 2.16
N TYR A 113 -12.27 14.88 2.97
CA TYR A 113 -11.67 14.80 4.30
C TYR A 113 -12.72 15.16 5.36
N ASP A 114 -13.10 14.17 6.17
CA ASP A 114 -13.96 14.34 7.35
C ASP A 114 -13.08 14.69 8.55
N VAL A 115 -13.22 15.92 9.06
CA VAL A 115 -12.35 16.46 10.11
C VAL A 115 -12.62 15.78 11.46
N PRO A 116 -13.87 15.63 11.94
CA PRO A 116 -14.15 14.91 13.18
C PRO A 116 -13.64 13.46 13.18
N ALA A 117 -13.92 12.73 12.09
CA ALA A 117 -13.51 11.34 11.93
C ALA A 117 -12.01 11.20 11.63
N ALA A 118 -11.34 12.28 11.22
CA ALA A 118 -9.98 12.28 10.69
C ALA A 118 -9.78 11.20 9.62
N THR A 119 -10.66 11.24 8.62
CA THR A 119 -10.71 10.25 7.54
C THR A 119 -10.62 10.96 6.19
N LEU A 120 -9.58 10.62 5.44
CA LEU A 120 -9.42 11.01 4.03
C LEU A 120 -9.88 9.88 3.14
N VAL A 121 -10.68 10.19 2.11
CA VAL A 121 -11.04 9.27 1.04
C VAL A 121 -10.76 9.95 -0.30
N LEU A 122 -9.82 9.40 -1.05
CA LEU A 122 -9.52 9.77 -2.44
C LEU A 122 -10.16 8.73 -3.36
N ASN A 123 -10.97 9.18 -4.32
CA ASN A 123 -11.68 8.31 -5.25
C ASN A 123 -11.23 8.57 -6.69
N GLY A 124 -11.29 7.55 -7.54
CA GLY A 124 -10.90 7.65 -8.94
C GLY A 124 -10.56 6.30 -9.57
N ASP A 125 -10.50 6.31 -10.89
CA ASP A 125 -10.08 5.18 -11.71
C ASP A 125 -9.09 5.69 -12.77
N PRO A 126 -7.78 5.78 -12.46
CA PRO A 126 -7.14 5.37 -11.22
C PRO A 126 -7.06 6.46 -10.14
N VAL A 127 -6.91 6.05 -8.88
CA VAL A 127 -6.22 6.80 -7.84
C VAL A 127 -4.75 6.40 -7.78
N ARG A 128 -3.86 7.34 -7.51
CA ARG A 128 -2.41 7.10 -7.47
C ARG A 128 -1.78 7.84 -6.31
N LEU A 129 -0.97 7.14 -5.53
CA LEU A 129 -0.05 7.70 -4.53
C LEU A 129 1.39 7.47 -4.99
N THR A 130 2.20 8.53 -4.97
CA THR A 130 3.61 8.50 -5.30
C THR A 130 4.41 9.04 -4.12
N THR A 131 5.42 8.29 -3.70
CA THR A 131 6.46 8.69 -2.73
C THR A 131 7.82 8.62 -3.43
N PRO A 132 8.95 8.97 -2.78
CA PRO A 132 10.26 8.92 -3.42
C PRO A 132 10.70 7.51 -3.81
N ASP A 133 10.23 6.50 -3.08
CA ASP A 133 10.67 5.11 -3.23
C ASP A 133 9.61 4.17 -3.82
N GLN A 134 8.34 4.58 -3.88
CA GLN A 134 7.26 3.71 -4.33
C GLN A 134 6.11 4.46 -5.01
N VAL A 135 5.35 3.68 -5.80
CA VAL A 135 4.10 4.11 -6.41
C VAL A 135 3.03 3.09 -6.09
N ILE A 136 1.87 3.55 -5.64
CA ILE A 136 0.68 2.74 -5.41
C ILE A 136 -0.42 3.27 -6.32
N THR A 137 -1.15 2.38 -6.97
CA THR A 137 -2.34 2.68 -7.78
C THR A 137 -3.49 1.80 -7.36
N ALA A 138 -4.70 2.34 -7.42
CA ALA A 138 -5.93 1.57 -7.27
C ALA A 138 -6.99 2.15 -8.21
N HIS A 139 -8.07 1.41 -8.45
CA HIS A 139 -9.09 1.74 -9.46
C HIS A 139 -10.46 2.00 -8.82
N GLN A 140 -10.49 2.24 -7.52
CA GLN A 140 -11.71 2.63 -6.80
C GLN A 140 -11.41 3.74 -5.79
N SER A 141 -10.62 3.44 -4.76
CA SER A 141 -10.32 4.40 -3.69
C SER A 141 -8.97 4.17 -3.02
N MET A 142 -8.46 5.25 -2.42
CA MET A 142 -7.42 5.23 -1.39
C MET A 142 -7.94 5.97 -0.17
N GLU A 143 -7.93 5.29 0.97
CA GLU A 143 -8.49 5.76 2.23
C GLU A 143 -7.38 5.86 3.27
N TYR A 144 -7.41 6.90 4.09
CA TYR A 144 -6.54 7.04 5.25
C TYR A 144 -7.36 7.39 6.48
N TYR A 145 -7.32 6.51 7.48
CA TYR A 145 -7.99 6.64 8.76
C TYR A 145 -6.94 7.01 9.81
N GLU A 146 -6.75 8.31 10.03
CA GLU A 146 -5.62 8.82 10.81
C GLU A 146 -5.63 8.31 12.25
N ARG A 147 -6.79 8.38 12.92
CA ARG A 147 -6.95 7.89 14.30
C ARG A 147 -6.68 6.39 14.43
N LYS A 148 -6.93 5.63 13.37
CA LYS A 148 -6.67 4.18 13.32
C LYS A 148 -5.27 3.85 12.80
N ARG A 149 -4.55 4.84 12.27
CA ARG A 149 -3.24 4.68 11.60
C ARG A 149 -3.32 3.58 10.54
N LEU A 150 -4.32 3.68 9.67
CA LEU A 150 -4.67 2.66 8.70
C LEU A 150 -4.85 3.30 7.32
N ALA A 151 -4.12 2.81 6.32
CA ALA A 151 -4.37 3.12 4.91
C ALA A 151 -4.96 1.92 4.18
N VAL A 152 -5.89 2.16 3.26
CA VAL A 152 -6.53 1.12 2.44
C VAL A 152 -6.59 1.56 0.99
N ALA A 153 -6.09 0.74 0.07
CA ALA A 153 -6.21 0.92 -1.37
C ALA A 153 -7.15 -0.16 -1.94
N ARG A 154 -8.17 0.25 -2.71
CA ARG A 154 -9.23 -0.64 -3.20
C ARG A 154 -9.37 -0.62 -4.72
N GLY A 155 -9.74 -1.77 -5.27
CA GLY A 155 -10.01 -1.95 -6.69
C GLY A 155 -8.73 -2.21 -7.46
N ARG A 156 -8.32 -3.49 -7.55
CA ARG A 156 -7.06 -3.90 -8.22
C ARG A 156 -5.88 -3.03 -7.77
N ALA A 157 -5.70 -2.93 -6.46
CA ALA A 157 -4.61 -2.21 -5.86
C ALA A 157 -3.26 -2.83 -6.29
N HIS A 158 -2.36 -1.98 -6.76
CA HIS A 158 -1.07 -2.35 -7.33
C HIS A 158 0.02 -1.42 -6.77
N ALA A 159 1.00 -2.00 -6.10
CA ALA A 159 2.13 -1.29 -5.50
C ALA A 159 3.43 -1.70 -6.19
N VAL A 160 4.28 -0.72 -6.49
CA VAL A 160 5.60 -0.90 -7.11
C VAL A 160 6.67 -0.25 -6.27
N ARG A 161 7.74 -0.99 -5.97
CA ARG A 161 8.91 -0.50 -5.23
C ARG A 161 10.17 -1.24 -5.69
N ASN A 162 11.18 -0.51 -6.16
CA ASN A 162 12.45 -1.07 -6.64
C ASN A 162 12.28 -2.23 -7.65
N GLY A 163 11.33 -2.09 -8.60
CA GLY A 163 11.03 -3.12 -9.61
C GLY A 163 10.23 -4.32 -9.10
N ARG A 164 9.90 -4.39 -7.81
CA ARG A 164 9.01 -5.41 -7.23
C ARG A 164 7.58 -4.92 -7.25
N THR A 165 6.64 -5.84 -7.45
CA THR A 165 5.22 -5.53 -7.50
C THR A 165 4.41 -6.38 -6.54
N ILE A 166 3.33 -5.78 -6.03
CA ILE A 166 2.26 -6.49 -5.33
C ILE A 166 0.95 -6.04 -5.94
N THR A 167 0.12 -6.99 -6.37
CA THR A 167 -1.25 -6.77 -6.84
C THR A 167 -2.21 -7.50 -5.92
N ALA A 168 -3.34 -6.87 -5.59
CA ALA A 168 -4.46 -7.50 -4.88
C ALA A 168 -5.76 -6.72 -5.17
N ASP A 169 -6.92 -7.27 -4.79
CA ASP A 169 -8.18 -6.52 -4.85
C ASP A 169 -8.16 -5.37 -3.83
N VAL A 170 -7.59 -5.62 -2.65
CA VAL A 170 -7.40 -4.64 -1.57
C VAL A 170 -6.01 -4.77 -0.95
N LEU A 171 -5.33 -3.64 -0.75
CA LEU A 171 -4.11 -3.53 0.05
C LEU A 171 -4.37 -2.68 1.28
N THR A 172 -3.86 -3.12 2.44
CA THR A 172 -4.03 -2.45 3.72
C THR A 172 -2.68 -2.27 4.41
N ALA A 173 -2.39 -1.08 4.92
CA ALA A 173 -1.18 -0.78 5.68
C ALA A 173 -1.54 -0.21 7.06
N HIS A 174 -0.95 -0.78 8.12
CA HIS A 174 -1.07 -0.32 9.50
C HIS A 174 0.22 0.37 9.92
N PHE A 175 0.10 1.56 10.52
CA PHE A 175 1.25 2.38 10.90
C PHE A 175 1.44 2.44 12.42
N VAL A 176 2.69 2.56 12.84
CA VAL A 176 3.08 2.92 14.20
C VAL A 176 3.86 4.22 14.17
N GLU A 177 3.66 5.04 15.20
CA GLU A 177 4.42 6.26 15.35
C GLU A 177 5.77 5.94 15.98
N THR A 178 6.81 6.46 15.37
CA THR A 178 8.19 6.36 15.85
C THR A 178 8.47 7.45 16.88
N ALA A 179 9.53 7.29 17.68
CA ALA A 179 9.89 8.24 18.73
C ALA A 179 10.15 9.68 18.21
N GLY A 180 10.33 9.87 16.89
CA GLY A 180 10.46 11.19 16.24
C GLY A 180 9.18 11.74 15.62
N GLY A 181 8.01 11.16 15.91
CA GLY A 181 6.72 11.59 15.35
C GLY A 181 6.51 11.24 13.87
N SER A 182 7.38 10.42 13.28
CA SER A 182 7.22 9.88 11.92
C SER A 182 6.40 8.60 11.96
N SER A 183 5.64 8.30 10.91
CA SER A 183 4.87 7.05 10.80
C SER A 183 5.64 5.97 10.03
N GLU A 184 5.72 4.77 10.60
CA GLU A 184 6.36 3.60 9.98
C GLU A 184 5.32 2.49 9.77
N ILE A 185 5.40 1.75 8.66
CA ILE A 185 4.52 0.61 8.41
C ILE A 185 4.91 -0.52 9.36
N SER A 186 3.96 -0.92 10.21
CA SER A 186 4.10 -2.05 11.13
C SER A 186 3.58 -3.36 10.55
N ARG A 187 2.52 -3.29 9.75
CA ARG A 187 1.90 -4.45 9.11
C ARG A 187 1.34 -4.06 7.74
N PHE A 188 1.50 -4.98 6.80
CA PHE A 188 0.89 -4.90 5.48
C PHE A 188 0.00 -6.13 5.24
N GLU A 189 -1.16 -5.94 4.63
CA GLU A 189 -2.09 -7.02 4.29
C GLU A 189 -2.60 -6.85 2.86
N ALA A 190 -2.74 -7.97 2.16
CA ALA A 190 -3.24 -8.04 0.79
C ALA A 190 -4.40 -9.04 0.74
N PHE A 191 -5.51 -8.66 0.10
CA PHE A 191 -6.72 -9.48 0.05
C PHE A 191 -7.25 -9.59 -1.37
N GLY A 192 -7.57 -10.81 -1.77
CA GLY A 192 -8.14 -11.12 -3.07
C GLY A 192 -7.11 -11.06 -4.18
N ASN A 193 -7.04 -12.11 -5.02
CA ASN A 193 -6.19 -12.18 -6.20
C ASN A 193 -4.74 -11.69 -5.96
N VAL A 194 -4.13 -12.13 -4.85
CA VAL A 194 -2.80 -11.64 -4.46
C VAL A 194 -1.75 -12.20 -5.40
N VAL A 195 -0.99 -11.31 -6.03
CA VAL A 195 0.15 -11.63 -6.87
C VAL A 195 1.33 -10.79 -6.43
N ILE A 196 2.44 -11.43 -6.12
CA ILE A 196 3.71 -10.79 -5.75
C ILE A 196 4.72 -11.16 -6.82
N ASP A 197 5.39 -10.17 -7.38
CA ASP A 197 6.50 -10.34 -8.31
C ASP A 197 7.74 -9.63 -7.76
N ASN A 198 8.85 -10.35 -7.66
CA ASN A 198 10.12 -9.79 -7.19
C ASN A 198 11.22 -9.77 -8.27
N GLY A 199 10.87 -10.05 -9.53
CA GLY A 199 11.77 -10.17 -10.67
C GLY A 199 12.45 -11.54 -10.82
N ALA A 200 12.52 -12.35 -9.76
CA ALA A 200 13.07 -13.70 -9.79
C ALA A 200 11.98 -14.78 -9.79
N GLU A 201 10.86 -14.52 -9.12
CA GLU A 201 9.73 -15.44 -9.00
C GLU A 201 8.41 -14.69 -8.87
N THR A 202 7.33 -15.38 -9.25
CA THR A 202 5.95 -14.92 -9.05
C THR A 202 5.27 -15.80 -8.02
N VAL A 203 4.70 -15.17 -6.99
CA VAL A 203 3.93 -15.84 -5.94
C VAL A 203 2.47 -15.43 -6.02
N ARG A 204 1.56 -16.39 -5.99
CA ARG A 204 0.11 -16.17 -6.01
C ARG A 204 -0.56 -16.77 -4.76
N GLY A 205 -1.63 -16.13 -4.29
CA GLY A 205 -2.48 -16.62 -3.21
C GLY A 205 -3.75 -15.78 -3.04
N ASN A 206 -4.58 -16.12 -2.06
CA ASN A 206 -5.83 -15.39 -1.79
C ASN A 206 -5.65 -14.25 -0.78
N LYS A 207 -4.75 -14.42 0.20
CA LYS A 207 -4.46 -13.42 1.22
C LYS A 207 -2.98 -13.40 1.54
N GLY A 208 -2.40 -12.21 1.69
CA GLY A 208 -1.05 -11.99 2.18
C GLY A 208 -1.04 -11.16 3.45
N ARG A 209 -0.08 -11.41 4.35
CA ARG A 209 0.20 -10.59 5.53
C ARG A 209 1.70 -10.50 5.72
N TYR A 210 2.20 -9.31 6.04
CA TYR A 210 3.58 -9.07 6.43
C TYR A 210 3.63 -8.29 7.75
N GLU A 211 4.46 -8.75 8.68
CA GLU A 211 4.71 -8.09 9.96
C GLU A 211 6.14 -7.55 9.99
N ALA A 212 6.28 -6.22 10.07
CA ALA A 212 7.58 -5.56 10.02
C ALA A 212 8.46 -5.92 11.22
N LYS A 213 7.86 -6.01 12.42
CA LYS A 213 8.59 -6.29 13.66
C LYS A 213 9.28 -7.66 13.66
N THR A 214 8.61 -8.68 13.10
CA THR A 214 9.15 -10.05 13.08
C THR A 214 9.82 -10.39 11.77
N GLY A 215 9.66 -9.58 10.72
CA GLY A 215 10.11 -9.91 9.38
C GLY A 215 9.35 -11.08 8.75
N ILE A 216 8.20 -11.48 9.28
CA ILE A 216 7.46 -12.66 8.79
C ILE A 216 6.42 -12.24 7.76
N ALA A 217 6.49 -12.85 6.58
CA ALA A 217 5.45 -12.77 5.56
C ALA A 217 4.72 -14.12 5.45
N THR A 218 3.40 -14.05 5.38
CA THR A 218 2.51 -15.20 5.26
C THR A 218 1.62 -15.02 4.04
N LEU A 219 1.49 -16.06 3.22
CA LEU A 219 0.54 -16.11 2.11
C LEU A 219 -0.35 -17.33 2.26
N GLU A 220 -1.64 -17.14 2.10
CA GLU A 220 -2.68 -18.14 2.38
C GLU A 220 -3.64 -18.31 1.21
N GLY A 221 -4.09 -19.55 1.04
CA GLY A 221 -5.12 -19.97 0.10
C GLY A 221 -4.59 -20.13 -1.32
N SER A 222 -4.61 -21.37 -1.83
CA SER A 222 -4.22 -21.70 -3.20
C SER A 222 -2.86 -21.13 -3.60
N VAL A 223 -1.88 -21.27 -2.70
CA VAL A 223 -0.54 -20.71 -2.87
C VAL A 223 0.17 -21.39 -4.02
N LYS A 224 0.65 -20.58 -4.99
CA LYS A 224 1.47 -21.05 -6.10
C LYS A 224 2.69 -20.16 -6.27
N ILE A 225 3.87 -20.78 -6.24
CA ILE A 225 5.16 -20.15 -6.50
C ILE A 225 5.66 -20.65 -7.85
N VAL A 226 6.09 -19.74 -8.73
CA VAL A 226 6.70 -20.05 -10.02
C VAL A 226 8.03 -19.33 -10.11
N ARG A 227 9.10 -20.08 -10.35
CA ARG A 227 10.45 -19.57 -10.55
C ARG A 227 11.08 -20.28 -11.74
N GLN A 228 11.29 -19.55 -12.84
CA GLN A 228 11.72 -20.16 -14.12
C GLN A 228 10.80 -21.34 -14.47
N ASP A 229 11.36 -22.55 -14.58
CA ASP A 229 10.62 -23.78 -14.89
C ASP A 229 10.12 -24.54 -13.64
N ASP A 230 10.50 -24.07 -12.44
CA ASP A 230 10.13 -24.68 -11.17
C ASP A 230 8.76 -24.15 -10.72
N GLN A 231 7.92 -25.06 -10.24
CA GLN A 231 6.59 -24.73 -9.72
C GLN A 231 6.34 -25.43 -8.40
N VAL A 232 5.91 -24.66 -7.39
CA VAL A 232 5.56 -25.19 -6.08
C VAL A 232 4.18 -24.72 -5.68
N ALA A 233 3.35 -25.64 -5.17
CA ALA A 233 1.97 -25.38 -4.79
C ALA A 233 1.65 -25.94 -3.39
N GLY A 234 0.88 -25.17 -2.62
CA GLY A 234 0.43 -25.49 -1.26
C GLY A 234 -0.71 -24.57 -0.84
N GLU A 235 -1.07 -24.57 0.45
CA GLU A 235 -2.14 -23.73 1.01
C GLU A 235 -1.63 -22.58 1.87
N LEU A 236 -0.40 -22.68 2.38
CA LEU A 236 0.21 -21.68 3.24
C LEU A 236 1.71 -21.58 2.97
N ALA A 237 2.19 -20.40 2.59
CA ALA A 237 3.62 -20.08 2.58
C ALA A 237 3.95 -19.15 3.74
N VAL A 238 4.99 -19.49 4.50
CA VAL A 238 5.56 -18.65 5.55
C VAL A 238 7.01 -18.35 5.18
N VAL A 239 7.36 -17.07 5.22
CA VAL A 239 8.69 -16.57 4.89
C VAL A 239 9.21 -15.75 6.04
N ASP A 240 10.39 -16.09 6.54
CA ASP A 240 11.16 -15.24 7.43
C ASP A 240 12.15 -14.43 6.58
N LEU A 241 11.91 -13.13 6.47
CA LEU A 241 12.67 -12.20 5.66
C LEU A 241 14.01 -11.81 6.31
N ASN A 242 14.16 -12.04 7.62
CA ASN A 242 15.41 -11.80 8.33
C ASN A 242 16.41 -12.93 8.06
N THR A 243 15.92 -14.18 7.99
CA THR A 243 16.76 -15.36 7.76
C THR A 243 16.77 -15.83 6.31
N GLY A 244 15.81 -15.38 5.49
CA GLY A 244 15.59 -15.84 4.13
C GLY A 244 14.98 -17.24 4.04
N VAL A 245 14.55 -17.82 5.17
CA VAL A 245 13.98 -19.17 5.23
C VAL A 245 12.50 -19.12 4.86
N SER A 246 12.12 -20.01 3.96
CA SER A 246 10.73 -20.18 3.56
C SER A 246 10.25 -21.60 3.69
N THR A 247 9.02 -21.71 4.18
CA THR A 247 8.35 -22.99 4.37
C THR A 247 6.98 -22.94 3.73
N LEU A 248 6.70 -23.93 2.90
CA LEU A 248 5.39 -24.13 2.30
C LEU A 248 4.70 -25.31 2.98
N TYR A 249 3.42 -25.14 3.28
CA TYR A 249 2.57 -26.11 3.95
C TYR A 249 1.37 -26.44 3.07
N GLY A 250 0.94 -27.71 3.11
CA GLY A 250 -0.23 -28.16 2.37
C GLY A 250 -1.56 -27.81 3.04
N SER A 251 -1.53 -27.41 4.32
CA SER A 251 -2.70 -26.96 5.06
C SER A 251 -2.32 -25.85 6.06
N PRO A 252 -3.23 -24.91 6.39
CA PRO A 252 -3.02 -23.93 7.45
C PRO A 252 -2.82 -24.61 8.80
N GLN A 253 -1.97 -24.04 9.68
CA GLN A 253 -1.77 -24.58 11.03
C GLN A 253 -3.10 -24.63 11.80
N GLY A 254 -3.44 -25.80 12.36
CA GLY A 254 -4.68 -26.02 13.11
C GLY A 254 -5.87 -26.53 12.29
N ALA A 255 -5.78 -26.58 10.95
CA ALA A 255 -6.75 -27.29 10.14
C ALA A 255 -6.47 -28.80 10.22
N GLY A 256 -7.37 -29.58 10.80
CA GLY A 256 -7.23 -31.03 11.02
C GLY A 256 -7.12 -31.91 9.77
N GLY A 257 -6.79 -31.35 8.60
CA GLY A 257 -6.59 -32.06 7.34
C GLY A 257 -5.11 -32.21 6.98
N GLN A 258 -4.71 -33.41 6.54
CA GLN A 258 -3.41 -33.65 5.92
C GLN A 258 -3.36 -32.99 4.54
N GLY A 259 -2.92 -31.73 4.51
CA GLY A 259 -2.61 -31.06 3.26
C GLY A 259 -1.26 -31.53 2.71
N ARG A 260 -1.15 -31.66 1.37
CA ARG A 260 0.10 -32.02 0.70
C ARG A 260 0.64 -30.86 -0.10
N VAL A 261 1.95 -30.63 0.01
CA VAL A 261 2.69 -29.74 -0.87
C VAL A 261 3.08 -30.50 -2.13
N ARG A 262 3.05 -29.83 -3.29
CA ARG A 262 3.55 -30.37 -4.55
C ARG A 262 4.65 -29.46 -5.09
N ALA A 263 5.78 -30.04 -5.46
CA ALA A 263 6.87 -29.36 -6.15
C ALA A 263 7.15 -30.07 -7.48
N VAL A 264 7.34 -29.30 -8.53
CA VAL A 264 7.89 -29.73 -9.81
C VAL A 264 9.19 -28.96 -9.97
N ILE A 265 10.30 -29.69 -10.04
CA ILE A 265 11.64 -29.13 -10.19
C ILE A 265 12.17 -29.61 -11.54
N SER A 266 12.52 -28.67 -12.41
CA SER A 266 13.00 -28.99 -13.74
C SER A 266 14.53 -29.10 -13.71
N PRO A 267 15.12 -30.22 -14.18
CA PRO A 267 16.56 -30.32 -14.32
C PRO A 267 17.05 -29.25 -15.30
N ARG A 268 18.04 -28.43 -14.91
CA ARG A 268 18.70 -27.57 -15.89
C ARG A 268 19.36 -28.48 -16.92
N GLY A 269 19.07 -28.26 -18.21
CA GLY A 269 19.75 -28.95 -19.29
C GLY A 269 21.26 -28.80 -19.09
N GLN A 270 21.98 -29.92 -19.09
CA GLN A 270 23.42 -29.88 -19.27
C GLN A 270 23.64 -29.18 -20.61
N ASP A 271 24.39 -28.09 -20.61
CA ASP A 271 24.99 -27.57 -21.83
C ASP A 271 25.60 -28.78 -22.53
N SER A 272 25.10 -29.07 -23.73
CA SER A 272 25.64 -30.12 -24.55
C SER A 272 27.02 -29.63 -24.96
N GLU A 273 28.03 -29.93 -24.15
CA GLU A 273 29.42 -29.93 -24.61
C GLU A 273 29.43 -30.84 -25.82
N THR A 274 29.39 -30.21 -26.99
CA THR A 274 29.58 -30.89 -28.25
C THR A 274 31.01 -31.40 -28.18
N PRO A 275 31.27 -32.72 -28.24
CA PRO A 275 32.63 -33.21 -28.33
C PRO A 275 33.21 -32.61 -29.61
N THR A 276 34.19 -31.73 -29.48
CA THR A 276 35.06 -31.35 -30.59
C THR A 276 35.82 -32.61 -30.95
N ASP A 277 35.26 -33.40 -31.86
CA ASP A 277 35.92 -34.57 -32.43
C ASP A 277 37.12 -34.05 -33.22
N GLY A 278 38.31 -34.41 -32.74
CA GLY A 278 39.56 -34.07 -33.41
C GLY A 278 39.73 -34.94 -34.64
N GLN A 279 39.95 -34.31 -35.79
CA GLN A 279 40.68 -34.86 -36.92
C GLN A 279 41.62 -33.80 -37.48
#